data_AF-A0AAD6E3H5-F1
#
_entry.id   AF-A0AAD6E3H5-F1
#
_cell.length_a   1.000
_cell.length_b   1.000
_cell.length_c   1.000
_cell.angle_alpha   90.00
_cell.angle_beta   90.00
_cell.angle_gamma   90.00
#
_symmetry.space_group_name_H-M   'P 1'
#
loop_
_entity.id
_entity.type
_entity.pdbx_description
1 polymer ?
#
loop_
_entity_poly.entity_id
_entity_poly.type
_entity_poly.pdbx_seq_one_letter_code
_entity_poly.pdbx_strand_id
1 'polypeptide(L)'
;MEGHRQLHPYWYNWFPVRERILDTHPLVPNEILLVDIGGRGGQELIGFKRKFPEAVGRLVLEDLPVVIDEIRGNPDLKASGIESIGYDFFEDVQPVTDARVYYIKNVLHDWPDDKVVIILENIKPAMKAGYSKLIIEEYILPNRNARLLPCMVDLGLRVFCSGMERTRQQWSDLITSVGLTIQKFWIHDSDRMGIIEVELFSANRGKTGFI
;
A
#
# COMPACT_ATOMS: atom_id res chain seq x y z
N MET A 1 17.33 6.27 14.02
CA MET A 1 18.19 5.37 13.21
C MET A 1 17.84 5.62 11.74
N GLU A 2 18.47 6.62 11.12
CA GLU A 2 18.26 6.94 9.70
C GLU A 2 19.04 5.94 8.84
N GLY A 3 18.44 4.77 8.61
CA GLY A 3 18.95 3.81 7.65
C GLY A 3 18.89 4.40 6.25
N HIS A 4 20.01 4.37 5.53
CA HIS A 4 20.17 4.86 4.16
C HIS A 4 19.06 4.35 3.22
N ARG A 5 17.97 5.13 3.08
CA ARG A 5 16.85 4.88 2.14
C ARG A 5 17.24 5.01 0.66
N GLN A 6 18.50 5.37 0.35
CA GLN A 6 18.96 5.64 -1.02
C GLN A 6 19.12 4.37 -1.90
N LEU A 7 18.95 3.16 -1.36
CA LEU A 7 19.13 1.91 -2.13
C LEU A 7 17.82 1.29 -2.65
N HIS A 8 16.66 1.80 -2.23
CA HIS A 8 15.36 1.31 -2.69
C HIS A 8 14.65 2.41 -3.49
N PRO A 9 14.47 2.25 -4.82
CA PRO A 9 13.69 3.20 -5.59
C PRO A 9 12.25 3.21 -5.05
N TYR A 10 11.69 4.40 -4.87
CA TYR A 10 10.27 4.55 -4.51
C TYR A 10 9.37 3.74 -5.46
N TRP A 11 8.29 3.17 -4.94
CA TRP A 11 7.38 2.26 -5.65
C TRP A 11 6.95 2.80 -7.02
N TYR A 12 6.64 4.10 -7.05
CA TYR A 12 6.15 4.81 -8.22
C TYR A 12 7.20 5.07 -9.32
N ASN A 13 8.47 4.71 -9.09
CA ASN A 13 9.51 4.77 -10.12
C ASN A 13 9.63 3.50 -10.95
N TRP A 14 9.07 2.38 -10.48
CA TRP A 14 9.21 1.09 -11.14
C TRP A 14 7.87 0.37 -11.33
N PHE A 15 6.90 0.60 -10.45
CA PHE A 15 5.52 0.24 -10.70
C PHE A 15 4.96 1.12 -11.83
N PRO A 16 4.24 0.54 -12.81
CA PRO A 16 3.68 1.29 -13.93
C PRO A 16 2.45 2.12 -13.51
N VAL A 17 2.69 3.17 -12.71
CA VAL A 17 1.66 4.04 -12.12
C VAL A 17 0.71 4.61 -13.17
N ARG A 18 1.24 5.06 -14.32
CA ARG A 18 0.41 5.63 -15.39
C ARG A 18 -0.58 4.59 -15.93
N GLU A 19 -0.07 3.48 -16.43
CA GLU A 19 -0.87 2.42 -17.05
C GLU A 19 -1.84 1.72 -16.08
N ARG A 20 -1.52 1.68 -14.77
CA ARG A 20 -2.32 0.95 -13.77
C ARG A 20 -3.23 1.85 -12.95
N ILE A 21 -2.84 3.11 -12.72
CA ILE A 21 -3.54 4.02 -11.82
C ILE A 21 -4.08 5.21 -12.59
N LEU A 22 -3.20 6.08 -13.12
CA LEU A 22 -3.57 7.41 -13.61
C LEU A 22 -4.37 7.38 -14.93
N ASP A 23 -3.98 6.54 -15.88
CA ASP A 23 -4.55 6.55 -17.23
C ASP A 23 -5.82 5.67 -17.33
N THR A 24 -6.06 4.82 -16.32
CA THR A 24 -7.18 3.86 -16.35
C THR A 24 -8.52 4.51 -16.05
N HIS A 25 -8.53 5.55 -15.22
CA HIS A 25 -9.73 6.24 -14.76
C HIS A 25 -9.36 7.71 -14.58
N PRO A 26 -9.92 8.64 -15.38
CA PRO A 26 -9.69 10.06 -15.15
C PRO A 26 -10.35 10.46 -13.83
N LEU A 27 -9.58 11.07 -12.92
CA LEU A 27 -10.11 11.62 -11.67
C LEU A 27 -10.47 13.10 -11.84
N VAL A 28 -11.41 13.56 -11.01
CA VAL A 28 -11.67 14.99 -10.80
C VAL A 28 -11.02 15.50 -9.51
N PRO A 29 -10.75 16.81 -9.36
CA PRO A 29 -9.95 17.33 -8.24
C PRO A 29 -10.44 16.98 -6.82
N ASN A 30 -11.75 16.76 -6.63
CA ASN A 30 -12.32 16.43 -5.32
C ASN A 30 -12.30 14.92 -4.99
N GLU A 31 -12.04 14.06 -5.98
CA GLU A 31 -11.88 12.62 -5.77
C GLU A 31 -10.52 12.31 -5.16
N ILE A 32 -10.42 11.15 -4.53
CA ILE A 32 -9.23 10.75 -3.77
C ILE A 32 -8.40 9.82 -4.63
N LEU A 33 -7.20 10.28 -4.99
CA LEU A 33 -6.28 9.52 -5.83
C LEU A 33 -5.55 8.44 -5.02
N LEU A 34 -5.04 8.81 -3.86
CA LEU A 34 -4.12 7.95 -3.12
C LEU A 34 -4.24 8.22 -1.62
N VAL A 35 -4.48 7.15 -0.88
CA VAL A 35 -4.44 7.10 0.59
C VAL A 35 -3.21 6.29 0.98
N ASP A 36 -2.29 6.89 1.72
CA ASP A 36 -1.07 6.25 2.26
C ASP A 36 -1.29 5.89 3.72
N ILE A 37 -1.57 4.61 3.99
CA ILE A 37 -1.95 4.09 5.30
C ILE A 37 -0.69 3.63 6.05
N GLY A 38 -0.46 4.20 7.24
CA GLY A 38 0.79 4.01 7.99
C GLY A 38 1.97 4.75 7.37
N GLY A 39 1.70 5.86 6.67
CA GLY A 39 2.70 6.58 5.87
C GLY A 39 3.72 7.40 6.68
N ARG A 40 3.59 7.46 8.01
CA ARG A 40 4.46 8.19 8.95
C ARG A 40 4.62 9.65 8.56
N GLY A 41 5.79 10.03 8.01
CA GLY A 41 6.09 11.40 7.59
C GLY A 41 5.63 11.77 6.18
N GLY A 42 4.89 10.88 5.50
CA GLY A 42 4.30 11.11 4.17
C GLY A 42 5.29 11.33 3.03
N GLN A 43 6.54 10.85 3.17
CA GLN A 43 7.59 11.02 2.16
C GLN A 43 7.22 10.33 0.83
N GLU A 44 6.48 9.23 0.88
CA GLU A 44 5.97 8.53 -0.31
C GLU A 44 5.02 9.43 -1.10
N LEU A 45 4.02 10.03 -0.46
CA LEU A 45 3.07 10.96 -1.10
C LEU A 45 3.75 12.22 -1.63
N ILE A 46 4.66 12.83 -0.87
CA ILE A 46 5.39 14.03 -1.32
C ILE A 46 6.22 13.69 -2.56
N GLY A 47 6.90 12.55 -2.55
CA GLY A 47 7.68 12.06 -3.69
C GLY A 47 6.81 11.74 -4.90
N PHE A 48 5.66 11.09 -4.68
CA PHE A 48 4.67 10.79 -5.71
C PHE A 48 4.16 12.07 -6.38
N LYS A 49 3.76 13.08 -5.59
CA LYS A 49 3.29 14.37 -6.11
C LYS A 49 4.36 15.11 -6.91
N ARG A 50 5.62 15.04 -6.48
CA ARG A 50 6.76 15.61 -7.23
C ARG A 50 7.00 14.88 -8.55
N LYS A 51 6.77 13.56 -8.60
CA LYS A 51 6.96 12.74 -9.78
C LYS A 51 5.84 12.93 -10.81
N PHE A 52 4.60 13.08 -10.34
CA PHE A 52 3.40 13.25 -11.16
C PHE A 52 2.65 14.54 -10.77
N PRO A 53 3.22 15.72 -11.02
CA PRO A 53 2.57 16.99 -10.71
C PRO A 53 1.26 17.21 -11.48
N GLU A 54 1.07 16.49 -12.59
CA GLU A 54 -0.15 16.48 -13.40
C GLU A 54 -1.27 15.60 -12.85
N ALA A 55 -0.97 14.73 -11.88
CA ALA A 55 -1.95 13.80 -11.35
C ALA A 55 -3.10 14.56 -10.65
N VAL A 56 -4.33 14.27 -11.06
CA VAL A 56 -5.54 14.90 -10.52
C VAL A 56 -6.09 14.05 -9.38
N GLY A 57 -6.55 14.72 -8.32
CA GLY A 57 -7.16 14.11 -7.16
C GLY A 57 -6.38 14.41 -5.87
N ARG A 58 -7.04 14.18 -4.75
CA ARG A 58 -6.51 14.43 -3.41
C ARG A 58 -5.57 13.31 -2.99
N LEU A 59 -4.56 13.68 -2.20
CA LEU A 59 -3.62 12.76 -1.56
C LEU A 59 -3.85 12.83 -0.06
N VAL A 60 -4.04 11.69 0.56
CA VAL A 60 -4.36 11.59 1.98
C VAL A 60 -3.32 10.69 2.67
N LEU A 61 -2.73 11.21 3.74
CA LEU A 61 -1.83 10.51 4.63
C LEU A 61 -2.61 10.05 5.86
N GLU A 62 -2.52 8.76 6.17
CA GLU A 62 -3.11 8.17 7.37
C GLU A 62 -2.04 7.54 8.24
N ASP A 63 -2.15 7.79 9.54
CA ASP A 63 -1.34 7.17 10.57
C ASP A 63 -2.07 7.32 11.91
N LEU A 64 -1.55 6.74 12.99
CA LEU A 64 -2.13 6.89 14.32
C LEU A 64 -2.27 8.37 14.68
N PRO A 65 -3.34 8.79 15.40
CA PRO A 65 -3.56 10.19 15.76
C PRO A 65 -2.35 10.88 16.39
N VAL A 66 -1.61 10.16 17.25
CA VAL A 66 -0.38 10.66 17.87
C VAL A 66 0.72 10.98 16.84
N VAL A 67 0.89 10.14 15.81
CA VAL A 67 1.88 10.35 14.75
C VAL A 67 1.48 11.54 13.88
N ILE A 68 0.19 11.65 13.55
CA ILE A 68 -0.34 12.78 12.79
C ILE A 68 -0.15 14.11 13.55
N ASP A 69 -0.32 14.10 14.86
CA ASP A 69 -0.08 15.29 15.69
C ASP A 69 1.39 15.70 15.71
N GLU A 70 2.32 14.75 15.75
CA GLU A 70 3.77 15.02 15.68
C GLU A 70 4.20 15.65 14.35
N ILE A 71 3.59 15.25 13.23
CA ILE A 71 3.95 15.74 11.89
C ILE A 71 3.12 16.95 11.43
N ARG A 72 2.12 17.38 12.20
CA ARG A 72 1.24 18.52 11.85
C ARG A 72 2.03 19.82 11.58
N GLY A 73 3.23 19.95 12.13
CA GLY A 73 4.14 21.07 11.91
C GLY A 73 5.01 20.96 10.64
N ASN A 74 5.01 19.82 9.94
CA ASN A 74 5.93 19.55 8.84
C ASN A 74 5.65 20.48 7.64
N PRO A 75 6.61 21.35 7.25
CA PRO A 75 6.41 22.31 6.18
C PRO A 75 6.26 21.65 4.80
N ASP A 76 6.92 20.51 4.57
CA ASP A 76 6.86 19.81 3.28
C ASP A 76 5.48 19.21 3.02
N LEU A 77 4.84 18.66 4.06
CA LEU A 77 3.47 18.14 3.97
C LEU A 77 2.46 19.26 3.69
N LYS A 78 2.58 20.38 4.41
CA LYS A 78 1.73 21.57 4.20
C LYS A 78 1.89 22.15 2.80
N ALA A 79 3.13 22.35 2.36
CA ALA A 79 3.42 22.88 1.03
C ALA A 79 2.94 21.94 -0.09
N SER A 80 2.89 20.64 0.19
CA SER A 80 2.40 19.63 -0.74
C SER A 80 0.87 19.57 -0.79
N GLY A 81 0.12 20.25 0.09
CA GLY A 81 -1.35 20.16 0.13
C GLY A 81 -1.87 18.73 0.32
N ILE A 82 -1.09 17.89 1.00
CA ILE A 82 -1.47 16.53 1.38
C ILE A 82 -2.29 16.65 2.66
N GLU A 83 -3.43 15.98 2.68
CA GLU A 83 -4.30 15.94 3.85
C GLU A 83 -3.81 14.85 4.82
N SER A 84 -3.86 15.10 6.12
CA SER A 84 -3.42 14.14 7.13
C SER A 84 -4.55 13.80 8.09
N ILE A 85 -4.87 12.52 8.22
CA ILE A 85 -5.99 12.00 8.99
C ILE A 85 -5.45 11.00 10.03
N GLY A 86 -5.85 11.18 11.29
CA GLY A 86 -5.60 10.19 12.34
C GLY A 86 -6.49 8.98 12.13
N TYR A 87 -5.90 7.80 12.00
CA TYR A 87 -6.59 6.55 11.72
C TYR A 87 -5.90 5.38 12.44
N ASP A 88 -6.70 4.56 13.14
CA ASP A 88 -6.27 3.28 13.69
C ASP A 88 -6.91 2.14 12.89
N PHE A 89 -6.08 1.44 12.09
CA PHE A 89 -6.57 0.37 11.22
C PHE A 89 -7.03 -0.90 11.93
N PHE A 90 -6.85 -1.00 13.25
CA PHE A 90 -7.39 -2.12 14.03
C PHE A 90 -8.77 -1.82 14.59
N GLU A 91 -8.97 -0.60 15.07
CA GLU A 91 -10.18 -0.22 15.80
C GLU A 91 -11.25 0.37 14.88
N ASP A 92 -10.84 1.02 13.78
CA ASP A 92 -11.73 1.77 12.91
C ASP A 92 -11.83 1.18 11.49
N VAL A 93 -13.05 1.22 10.94
CA VAL A 93 -13.27 1.04 9.49
C VAL A 93 -12.63 2.21 8.76
N GLN A 94 -11.98 1.92 7.62
CA GLN A 94 -11.28 2.90 6.80
C GLN A 94 -12.16 4.13 6.50
N PRO A 95 -11.83 5.32 7.04
CA PRO A 95 -12.69 6.51 6.97
C PRO A 95 -12.73 7.13 5.57
N VAL A 96 -11.68 6.95 4.78
CA VAL A 96 -11.57 7.48 3.43
C VAL A 96 -12.13 6.45 2.46
N THR A 97 -13.30 6.75 1.89
CA THR A 97 -14.01 5.85 0.96
C THR A 97 -13.78 6.24 -0.49
N ASP A 98 -13.96 5.28 -1.40
CA ASP A 98 -13.90 5.46 -2.85
C ASP A 98 -12.57 6.04 -3.37
N ALA A 99 -11.46 5.78 -2.67
CA ALA A 99 -10.14 6.17 -3.18
C ALA A 99 -9.73 5.30 -4.37
N ARG A 100 -9.02 5.90 -5.34
CA ARG A 100 -8.45 5.16 -6.48
C ARG A 100 -7.42 4.14 -6.00
N VAL A 101 -6.59 4.51 -5.03
CA VAL A 101 -5.56 3.65 -4.44
C VAL A 101 -5.54 3.79 -2.92
N TYR A 102 -5.55 2.65 -2.24
CA TYR A 102 -5.12 2.49 -0.86
C TYR A 102 -3.72 1.87 -0.91
N TYR A 103 -2.75 2.54 -0.29
CA TYR A 103 -1.35 2.15 -0.33
C TYR A 103 -0.87 1.82 1.08
N ILE A 104 -0.19 0.69 1.22
CA ILE A 104 0.40 0.22 2.47
C ILE A 104 1.82 -0.23 2.18
N LYS A 105 2.78 0.24 2.97
CA LYS A 105 4.19 -0.10 2.81
C LYS A 105 4.84 -0.41 4.15
N ASN A 106 5.43 -1.59 4.29
CA ASN A 106 6.12 -2.02 5.52
C ASN A 106 5.26 -1.78 6.78
N VAL A 107 4.03 -2.29 6.73
CA VAL A 107 3.09 -2.22 7.87
C VAL A 107 2.58 -3.63 8.16
N LEU A 108 2.16 -4.36 7.13
CA LEU A 108 1.53 -5.66 7.32
C LEU A 108 2.52 -6.73 7.78
N HIS A 109 3.82 -6.54 7.53
CA HIS A 109 4.87 -7.42 8.02
C HIS A 109 5.11 -7.36 9.53
N ASP A 110 4.66 -6.29 10.21
CA ASP A 110 4.81 -6.13 11.66
C ASP A 110 3.82 -7.01 12.44
N TRP A 111 2.82 -7.55 11.76
CA TRP A 111 1.65 -8.17 12.37
C TRP A 111 1.47 -9.64 11.97
N PRO A 112 0.95 -10.49 12.87
CA PRO A 112 0.54 -11.84 12.54
C PRO A 112 -0.70 -11.88 11.64
N ASP A 113 -0.99 -13.03 11.04
CA ASP A 113 -2.04 -13.18 10.02
C ASP A 113 -3.44 -12.78 10.50
N ASP A 114 -3.81 -13.12 11.74
CA ASP A 114 -5.10 -12.74 12.33
C ASP A 114 -5.28 -11.22 12.42
N LYS A 115 -4.19 -10.50 12.70
CA LYS A 115 -4.16 -9.03 12.73
C LYS A 115 -4.19 -8.43 11.33
N VAL A 116 -3.47 -9.00 10.37
CA VAL A 116 -3.54 -8.53 8.97
C VAL A 116 -4.93 -8.74 8.38
N VAL A 117 -5.62 -9.84 8.72
CA VAL A 117 -7.03 -10.05 8.34
C VAL A 117 -7.91 -8.89 8.81
N ILE A 118 -7.77 -8.46 10.07
CA ILE A 118 -8.55 -7.32 10.61
C ILE A 118 -8.29 -6.05 9.78
N ILE A 119 -7.02 -5.74 9.50
CA ILE A 119 -6.63 -4.56 8.71
C ILE A 119 -7.28 -4.61 7.31
N LEU A 120 -7.17 -5.75 6.62
CA LEU A 120 -7.74 -5.91 5.29
C LEU A 120 -9.27 -5.86 5.30
N GLU A 121 -9.93 -6.42 6.32
CA GLU A 121 -11.38 -6.34 6.52
C GLU A 121 -11.85 -4.90 6.78
N ASN A 122 -11.07 -4.09 7.50
CA ASN A 122 -11.39 -2.68 7.74
C ASN A 122 -11.19 -1.79 6.51
N ILE A 123 -10.28 -2.15 5.59
CA ILE A 123 -10.06 -1.42 4.33
C ILE A 123 -11.08 -1.82 3.25
N LYS A 124 -11.42 -3.11 3.18
CA LYS A 124 -12.31 -3.69 2.17
C LYS A 124 -13.62 -2.90 1.92
N PRO A 125 -14.40 -2.47 2.94
CA PRO A 125 -15.66 -1.75 2.72
C PRO A 125 -15.48 -0.34 2.13
N ALA A 126 -14.29 0.25 2.24
CA ALA A 126 -14.00 1.57 1.66
C ALA A 126 -13.66 1.48 0.16
N MET A 127 -13.30 0.29 -0.33
CA MET A 127 -12.94 0.06 -1.72
C MET A 127 -14.17 0.00 -2.63
N LYS A 128 -14.02 0.52 -3.86
CA LYS A 128 -15.03 0.44 -4.92
C LYS A 128 -14.67 -0.60 -5.97
N ALA A 129 -15.52 -1.61 -6.17
CA ALA A 129 -15.25 -2.69 -7.12
C ALA A 129 -15.08 -2.19 -8.56
N GLY A 130 -14.05 -2.69 -9.25
CA GLY A 130 -13.68 -2.25 -10.60
C GLY A 130 -12.97 -0.90 -10.67
N TYR A 131 -12.89 -0.18 -9.54
CA TYR A 131 -12.20 1.09 -9.40
C TYR A 131 -11.02 0.92 -8.43
N SER A 132 -11.25 0.90 -7.12
CA SER A 132 -10.18 0.96 -6.12
C SER A 132 -9.18 -0.19 -6.22
N LYS A 133 -7.90 0.16 -6.03
CA LYS A 133 -6.81 -0.79 -5.87
C LYS A 133 -6.25 -0.70 -4.46
N LEU A 134 -5.90 -1.83 -3.89
CA LEU A 134 -5.05 -1.92 -2.71
C LEU A 134 -3.65 -2.33 -3.19
N ILE A 135 -2.67 -1.48 -2.93
CA ILE A 135 -1.27 -1.65 -3.32
C ILE A 135 -0.47 -1.88 -2.05
N ILE A 136 0.03 -3.11 -1.88
CA ILE A 136 0.82 -3.53 -0.71
C ILE A 136 2.28 -3.64 -1.16
N GLU A 137 3.17 -2.83 -0.60
CA GLU A 137 4.62 -2.91 -0.82
C GLU A 137 5.29 -3.57 0.40
N GLU A 138 5.74 -4.82 0.25
CA GLU A 138 6.32 -5.66 1.29
C GLU A 138 7.41 -6.58 0.70
N TYR A 139 8.22 -7.24 1.53
CA TYR A 139 9.02 -8.36 1.02
C TYR A 139 8.10 -9.55 0.67
N ILE A 140 8.35 -10.14 -0.49
CA ILE A 140 7.64 -11.34 -0.96
C ILE A 140 8.67 -12.45 -1.05
N LEU A 141 8.68 -13.33 -0.05
CA LEU A 141 9.69 -14.38 0.02
C LEU A 141 9.44 -15.48 -1.02
N PRO A 142 10.49 -16.02 -1.66
CA PRO A 142 10.36 -17.26 -2.42
C PRO A 142 10.15 -18.44 -1.47
N ASN A 143 9.45 -19.48 -1.92
CA ASN A 143 9.17 -20.67 -1.11
C ASN A 143 10.44 -21.44 -0.68
N ARG A 144 11.58 -21.23 -1.36
CA ARG A 144 12.89 -21.82 -1.06
C ARG A 144 13.99 -20.84 -1.43
N ASN A 145 15.16 -20.96 -0.78
CA ASN A 145 16.36 -20.16 -1.06
C ASN A 145 16.12 -18.64 -0.96
N ALA A 146 15.40 -18.21 0.07
CA ALA A 146 15.31 -16.79 0.40
C ALA A 146 16.72 -16.22 0.61
N ARG A 147 16.96 -15.06 0.01
CA ARG A 147 18.26 -14.40 0.02
C ARG A 147 18.50 -13.75 1.39
N LEU A 148 19.76 -13.44 1.70
CA LEU A 148 20.19 -13.12 3.06
C LEU A 148 19.49 -11.88 3.66
N LEU A 149 19.28 -10.82 2.87
CA LEU A 149 18.67 -9.56 3.33
C LEU A 149 17.23 -9.76 3.86
N PRO A 150 16.29 -10.32 3.08
CA PRO A 150 14.95 -10.63 3.60
C PRO A 150 14.96 -11.56 4.81
N CYS A 151 15.88 -12.54 4.87
CA CYS A 151 16.03 -13.41 6.04
C CYS A 151 16.51 -12.65 7.30
N MET A 152 17.38 -11.66 7.15
CA MET A 152 17.83 -10.81 8.26
C MET A 152 16.72 -9.89 8.76
N VAL A 153 15.90 -9.36 7.85
CA VAL A 153 14.71 -8.57 8.21
C VAL A 153 13.68 -9.45 8.93
N ASP A 154 13.38 -10.66 8.43
CA ASP A 154 12.47 -11.61 9.09
C ASP A 154 12.94 -11.96 10.52
N LEU A 155 14.25 -12.19 10.71
CA LEU A 155 14.80 -12.42 12.05
C LEU A 155 14.62 -11.19 12.95
N GLY A 156 14.84 -9.98 12.41
CA GLY A 156 14.61 -8.74 13.13
C GLY A 156 13.14 -8.56 13.53
N LEU A 157 12.21 -8.76 12.60
CA LEU A 157 10.78 -8.64 12.83
C LEU A 157 10.28 -9.67 13.83
N ARG A 158 10.77 -10.91 13.81
CA ARG A 158 10.37 -11.95 14.78
C ARG A 158 10.94 -11.74 16.17
N VAL A 159 12.04 -10.99 16.28
CA VAL A 159 12.69 -10.67 17.57
C VAL A 159 12.11 -9.39 18.18
N PHE A 160 11.79 -8.38 17.37
CA PHE A 160 11.34 -7.07 17.85
C PHE A 160 9.83 -6.85 17.73
N CYS A 161 9.17 -7.55 16.82
CA CYS A 161 7.72 -7.55 16.62
C CYS A 161 7.19 -8.99 16.76
N SER A 162 5.87 -9.19 16.76
CA SER A 162 5.29 -10.51 16.44
C SER A 162 5.09 -10.66 14.92
N GLY A 163 5.93 -9.97 14.15
CA GLY A 163 5.85 -9.84 12.70
C GLY A 163 6.52 -10.99 11.97
N MET A 164 6.20 -11.13 10.68
CA MET A 164 6.74 -12.17 9.81
C MET A 164 6.75 -11.69 8.37
N GLU A 165 7.85 -11.95 7.66
CA GLU A 165 7.88 -11.82 6.21
C GLU A 165 7.16 -13.00 5.55
N ARG A 166 6.29 -12.71 4.59
CA ARG A 166 5.40 -13.72 4.00
C ARG A 166 5.88 -14.16 2.63
N THR A 167 5.73 -15.46 2.36
CA THR A 167 5.88 -16.00 1.02
C THR A 167 4.73 -15.57 0.11
N ARG A 168 4.91 -15.70 -1.20
CA ARG A 168 3.85 -15.46 -2.18
C ARG A 168 2.58 -16.29 -1.90
N GLN A 169 2.73 -17.53 -1.43
CA GLN A 169 1.57 -18.38 -1.11
C GLN A 169 0.84 -17.87 0.13
N GLN A 170 1.55 -17.54 1.21
CA GLN A 170 0.96 -16.96 2.42
C GLN A 170 0.22 -15.65 2.14
N TRP A 171 0.82 -14.76 1.34
CA TRP A 171 0.13 -13.55 0.88
C TRP A 171 -1.15 -13.86 0.10
N SER A 172 -1.12 -14.88 -0.75
CA SER A 172 -2.28 -15.30 -1.54
C SER A 172 -3.40 -15.83 -0.66
N ASP A 173 -3.08 -16.71 0.29
CA ASP A 173 -4.06 -17.31 1.20
C ASP A 173 -4.69 -16.24 2.08
N LEU A 174 -3.88 -15.32 2.62
CA LEU A 174 -4.32 -14.24 3.48
C LEU A 174 -5.27 -13.27 2.78
N ILE A 175 -4.88 -12.75 1.61
CA ILE A 175 -5.67 -11.77 0.86
C ILE A 175 -6.96 -12.41 0.33
N THR A 176 -6.91 -13.67 -0.12
CA THR A 176 -8.11 -14.35 -0.61
C THR A 176 -9.08 -14.74 0.51
N SER A 177 -8.58 -14.99 1.73
CA SER A 177 -9.43 -15.32 2.90
C SER A 177 -10.45 -14.23 3.25
N VAL A 178 -10.13 -12.96 2.96
CA VAL A 178 -11.03 -11.80 3.20
C VAL A 178 -11.88 -11.44 1.98
N GLY A 179 -11.83 -12.24 0.90
CA GLY A 179 -12.61 -12.03 -0.33
C GLY A 179 -12.01 -11.00 -1.29
N LEU A 180 -10.74 -10.62 -1.12
CA LEU A 180 -10.01 -9.79 -2.07
C LEU A 180 -9.35 -10.64 -3.16
N THR A 181 -9.08 -10.04 -4.31
CA THR A 181 -8.46 -10.73 -5.46
C THR A 181 -7.11 -10.11 -5.78
N ILE A 182 -6.06 -10.93 -5.81
CA ILE A 182 -4.75 -10.50 -6.27
C ILE A 182 -4.72 -10.46 -7.79
N GLN A 183 -4.44 -9.29 -8.34
CA GLN A 183 -4.28 -9.07 -9.76
C GLN A 183 -2.90 -9.51 -10.25
N LYS A 184 -1.85 -9.08 -9.53
CA LYS A 184 -0.47 -9.36 -9.91
C LYS A 184 0.48 -9.17 -8.73
N PHE A 185 1.48 -10.03 -8.67
CA PHE A 185 2.69 -9.80 -7.89
C PHE A 185 3.73 -9.16 -8.81
N TRP A 186 4.17 -7.95 -8.46
CA TRP A 186 5.22 -7.22 -9.13
C TRP A 186 6.49 -7.39 -8.32
N ILE A 187 7.40 -8.24 -8.79
CA ILE A 187 8.61 -8.64 -8.06
C ILE A 187 9.84 -8.26 -8.89
N HIS A 188 10.87 -7.75 -8.24
CA HIS A 188 12.18 -7.55 -8.85
C HIS A 188 13.05 -8.82 -8.75
N ASP A 189 13.97 -9.01 -9.70
CA ASP A 189 15.01 -10.07 -9.61
C ASP A 189 16.07 -9.81 -8.50
N SER A 190 15.92 -8.71 -7.77
CA SER A 190 16.81 -8.25 -6.70
C SER A 190 16.17 -8.42 -5.32
N ASP A 191 16.96 -8.28 -4.25
CA ASP A 191 16.54 -8.37 -2.83
C ASP A 191 15.68 -7.20 -2.35
N ARG A 192 14.76 -6.72 -3.19
CA ARG A 192 13.90 -5.57 -2.91
C ARG A 192 12.50 -6.05 -2.56
N MET A 193 11.76 -5.17 -1.89
CA MET A 193 10.32 -5.32 -1.70
C MET A 193 9.64 -5.42 -3.08
N GLY A 194 8.56 -6.19 -3.13
CA GLY A 194 7.69 -6.24 -4.29
C GLY A 194 6.34 -5.61 -3.96
N ILE A 195 5.50 -5.51 -4.99
CA ILE A 195 4.15 -4.96 -4.86
C ILE A 195 3.14 -6.07 -5.11
N ILE A 196 2.17 -6.18 -4.22
CA ILE A 196 0.97 -6.99 -4.39
C ILE A 196 -0.14 -6.05 -4.82
N GLU A 197 -0.56 -6.19 -6.07
CA GLU A 197 -1.68 -5.44 -6.61
C GLU A 197 -2.98 -6.20 -6.35
N VAL A 198 -3.86 -5.61 -5.54
CA VAL A 198 -5.09 -6.22 -5.04
C VAL A 198 -6.30 -5.38 -5.45
N GLU A 199 -7.42 -6.05 -5.75
CA GLU A 199 -8.71 -5.41 -6.02
C GLU A 199 -9.84 -6.18 -5.31
N LEU A 200 -10.98 -5.52 -5.16
CA LEU A 200 -12.22 -6.22 -4.82
C LEU A 200 -12.59 -7.22 -5.92
N PHE A 201 -13.09 -8.39 -5.51
CA PHE A 201 -13.65 -9.36 -6.45
C PHE A 201 -14.78 -8.71 -7.27
N SER A 202 -14.71 -8.82 -8.59
CA SER A 202 -15.76 -8.37 -9.51
C SER A 202 -16.14 -9.50 -10.45
N ALA A 203 -17.38 -9.95 -10.37
CA ALA A 203 -17.92 -11.08 -11.15
C ALA A 203 -17.96 -10.81 -12.67
N ASN A 204 -17.72 -9.58 -13.13
CA ASN A 204 -17.92 -9.16 -14.53
C ASN A 204 -16.67 -9.23 -15.43
N ARG A 205 -15.55 -9.84 -15.01
CA ARG A 205 -14.36 -10.02 -15.87
C ARG A 205 -14.47 -11.22 -16.83
N GLY A 206 -15.63 -11.37 -17.46
CA GLY A 206 -15.88 -12.38 -18.48
C GLY A 206 -16.81 -11.82 -19.56
N LYS A 207 -16.31 -10.88 -20.38
CA LYS A 207 -16.81 -10.53 -21.74
C LYS A 207 -16.09 -9.29 -22.28
N THR A 208 -14.84 -9.47 -22.70
CA THR A 208 -14.21 -8.68 -23.76
C THR A 208 -13.41 -9.73 -24.55
N GLY A 209 -13.94 -10.32 -25.61
CA GLY A 209 -14.48 -9.64 -26.79
C GLY A 209 -13.34 -9.42 -27.79
N PHE A 210 -12.68 -10.51 -28.22
CA PHE A 210 -11.94 -10.51 -29.48
C PHE A 210 -12.93 -11.01 -30.54
N ILE A 211 -13.41 -10.07 -31.34
CA ILE A 211 -13.87 -10.32 -32.71
C ILE A 211 -12.72 -9.89 -33.60
#